data_AF-A0A0F9S048-F1
#
_entry.id   AF-A0A0F9S048-F1
#
_cell.length_a   1.000
_cell.length_b   1.000
_cell.length_c   1.000
_cell.angle_alpha   90.00
_cell.angle_beta   90.00
_cell.angle_gamma   90.00
#
_symmetry.space_group_name_H-M   'P 1'
#
loop_
_entity.id
_entity.type
_entity.pdbx_description
1 polymer ?
#
loop_
_entity_poly.entity_id
_entity_poly.type
_entity_poly.pdbx_seq_one_letter_code
_entity_poly.pdbx_strand_id
1 'polypeptide(L)' 'MAVSTSDALLAAASCNTLLAQIDQLAVLIEQSYDPPKDHLWLAYVAAVGEWIAEARATVLEIKSTL' A
#
# COMPACT_ATOMS: atom_id res chain seq x y z
N MET A 1 13.43 21.16 -17.98
CA MET A 1 12.75 21.55 -16.72
C MET A 1 13.53 20.94 -15.57
N ALA A 2 14.09 21.76 -14.69
CA ALA A 2 14.73 21.25 -13.47
C ALA A 2 13.62 20.96 -12.45
N VAL A 3 13.56 19.73 -11.94
CA VAL A 3 12.69 19.39 -10.81
C VAL A 3 13.16 20.21 -9.62
N SER A 4 12.28 21.03 -9.04
CA SER A 4 12.61 21.80 -7.84
C SER A 4 12.85 20.82 -6.70
N THR A 5 13.84 21.08 -5.83
CA THR A 5 14.06 20.29 -4.61
C THR A 5 12.79 20.24 -3.74
N SER A 6 11.95 21.27 -3.82
CA SER A 6 10.64 21.29 -3.15
C SER A 6 9.67 20.25 -3.73
N ASP A 7 9.69 20.01 -5.04
CA ASP A 7 8.81 19.04 -5.70
C ASP A 7 9.20 17.61 -5.31
N ALA A 8 10.51 17.33 -5.24
CA ALA A 8 11.04 16.04 -4.79
C ALA A 8 10.68 15.75 -3.32
N LEU A 9 10.80 16.75 -2.44
CA LEU A 9 10.41 16.62 -1.03
C LEU A 9 8.90 16.39 -0.85
N LEU A 10 8.07 17.09 -1.64
CA LEU A 10 6.61 16.88 -1.65
C LEU A 10 6.24 15.47 -2.15
N ALA A 11 6.93 14.98 -3.18
CA ALA A 11 6.74 13.62 -3.70
C ALA A 11 7.15 12.55 -2.66
N ALA A 12 8.28 12.74 -1.98
CA ALA A 12 8.73 11.84 -0.91
C ALA A 12 7.77 11.84 0.29
N ALA A 13 7.24 13.00 0.69
CA ALA A 13 6.23 13.10 1.74
C ALA A 13 4.92 12.40 1.33
N SER A 14 4.50 12.55 0.08
CA SER A 14 3.32 11.87 -0.48
C SER A 14 3.47 10.35 -0.47
N CYS A 15 4.68 9.83 -0.75
CA CYS A 15 4.98 8.40 -0.65
C CYS A 15 4.80 7.87 0.78
N ASN A 16 5.22 8.62 1.81
CA ASN A 16 5.01 8.22 3.21
C ASN A 16 3.53 8.13 3.56
N THR A 17 2.74 9.12 3.13
CA THR A 17 1.29 9.11 3.35
C THR A 17 0.62 7.92 2.66
N LEU A 18 1.01 7.64 1.42
CA LEU A 18 0.47 6.52 0.66
C LEU A 18 0.82 5.17 1.30
N LEU A 19 2.05 5.00 1.80
CA LEU A 19 2.45 3.80 2.55
C LEU A 19 1.58 3.60 3.81
N ALA A 20 1.35 4.67 4.58
CA ALA A 20 0.50 4.61 5.77
C ALA A 20 -0.95 4.22 5.42
N GLN A 21 -1.49 4.71 4.29
CA GLN A 21 -2.83 4.34 3.81
C GLN A 21 -2.90 2.87 3.37
N ILE A 22 -1.85 2.36 2.71
CA ILE A 22 -1.75 0.95 2.32
C ILE A 22 -1.72 0.05 3.57
N ASP A 23 -0.93 0.41 4.58
CA ASP A 23 -0.85 -0.33 5.84
C ASP A 23 -2.21 -0.31 6.58
N GLN A 24 -2.92 0.82 6.58
CA GLN A 24 -4.27 0.91 7.15
C GLN A 24 -5.28 0.02 6.42
N LEU A 25 -5.20 -0.07 5.09
CA LEU A 25 -6.05 -0.93 4.29
C LEU A 25 -5.85 -2.40 4.67
N ALA A 26 -4.60 -2.84 4.83
CA ALA A 26 -4.27 -4.20 5.26
C ALA A 26 -4.94 -4.56 6.59
N VAL A 27 -4.86 -3.65 7.56
CA VAL A 27 -5.49 -3.82 8.88
C VAL A 27 -7.02 -3.92 8.75
N LEU A 28 -7.65 -3.09 7.93
CA LEU A 28 -9.11 -3.14 7.73
C LEU A 28 -9.57 -4.47 7.11
N ILE A 29 -8.79 -5.03 6.18
CA ILE A 29 -9.10 -6.32 5.56
C ILE A 29 -8.98 -7.45 6.58
N GLU A 30 -7.95 -7.44 7.41
CA GLU A 30 -7.80 -8.40 8.52
C GLU A 30 -8.94 -8.27 9.54
N GLN A 31 -9.34 -7.04 9.88
CA GLN A 31 -10.42 -6.76 10.84
C GLN A 31 -11.82 -7.05 10.30
N SER A 32 -12.02 -6.99 8.98
CA SER A 32 -13.27 -7.43 8.34
C SER A 32 -13.50 -8.94 8.45
N TYR A 33 -12.70 -9.63 9.27
CA TYR A 33 -12.78 -11.06 9.48
C TYR A 33 -13.88 -11.50 10.45
N ASP A 34 -14.99 -12.02 9.92
CA ASP A 34 -16.06 -12.69 10.69
C ASP A 34 -16.28 -14.15 10.21
N PRO A 35 -16.11 -15.20 11.05
CA PRO A 35 -16.26 -16.61 10.66
C PRO A 35 -17.74 -17.08 10.64
N PRO A 36 -18.09 -18.19 9.92
CA PRO A 36 -17.23 -19.20 9.32
C PRO A 36 -17.03 -18.95 7.82
N LYS A 37 -15.78 -18.89 7.40
CA LYS A 37 -15.41 -18.33 6.10
C LYS A 37 -15.35 -19.38 5.00
N ASP A 38 -16.15 -19.12 3.99
CA ASP A 38 -16.13 -19.77 2.69
C ASP A 38 -14.74 -19.68 2.04
N HIS A 39 -14.35 -20.69 1.27
CA HIS A 39 -13.08 -20.75 0.55
C HIS A 39 -12.84 -19.51 -0.35
N LEU A 40 -13.92 -18.89 -0.82
CA LEU A 40 -13.90 -17.65 -1.59
C LEU A 40 -13.30 -16.47 -0.82
N TRP A 41 -13.56 -16.38 0.50
CA TRP A 41 -13.01 -15.30 1.30
C TRP A 41 -11.50 -15.45 1.48
N LEU A 42 -11.01 -16.67 1.70
CA LEU A 42 -9.58 -16.94 1.83
C LEU A 42 -8.84 -16.59 0.53
N ALA A 43 -9.42 -16.94 -0.62
CA ALA A 43 -8.88 -16.56 -1.92
C ALA A 43 -8.88 -15.03 -2.13
N TYR A 44 -9.95 -14.34 -1.72
CA TYR A 44 -10.02 -12.88 -1.75
C TYR A 44 -8.92 -12.23 -0.90
N VAL A 45 -8.75 -12.66 0.35
CA VAL A 45 -7.69 -12.13 1.24
C VAL A 45 -6.31 -12.40 0.68
N ALA A 46 -6.06 -13.59 0.12
CA ALA A 46 -4.78 -13.90 -0.52
C ALA A 46 -4.48 -12.95 -1.69
N ALA A 47 -5.45 -12.76 -2.60
CA ALA A 47 -5.30 -11.88 -3.75
C ALA A 47 -5.09 -10.40 -3.33
N VAL A 48 -5.85 -9.94 -2.34
CA VAL A 48 -5.71 -8.56 -1.85
C VAL A 48 -4.40 -8.37 -1.10
N GLY A 49 -3.94 -9.38 -0.33
CA GLY A 49 -2.64 -9.36 0.33
C GLY A 49 -1.47 -9.26 -0.65
N GLU A 50 -1.54 -9.99 -1.77
CA GLU A 50 -0.56 -9.91 -2.85
C GLU A 50 -0.54 -8.51 -3.48
N TRP A 51 -1.70 -7.95 -3.80
CA TRP A 51 -1.82 -6.59 -4.34
C TRP A 51 -1.27 -5.52 -3.37
N ILE A 52 -1.56 -5.65 -2.07
CA ILE A 52 -1.01 -4.74 -1.04
C ILE A 52 0.51 -4.81 -0.99
N ALA A 53 1.08 -6.02 -1.06
CA ALA A 53 2.53 -6.21 -1.06
C ALA A 53 3.18 -5.57 -2.30
N GLU A 54 2.59 -5.74 -3.48
CA GLU A 54 3.06 -5.14 -4.74
C GLU A 54 2.96 -3.60 -4.71
N ALA A 55 1.84 -3.06 -4.24
CA ALA A 55 1.65 -1.62 -4.09
C ALA A 55 2.69 -1.02 -3.14
N ARG A 56 2.95 -1.67 -2.01
CA ARG A 56 3.96 -1.23 -1.04
C ARG A 56 5.37 -1.25 -1.63
N ALA A 57 5.73 -2.31 -2.35
CA ALA A 57 7.03 -2.42 -3.03
C ALA A 57 7.23 -1.29 -4.06
N THR A 58 6.20 -1.03 -4.89
CA THR A 58 6.23 0.02 -5.91
C THR A 58 6.44 1.41 -5.30
N VAL A 59 5.73 1.73 -4.21
CA VAL A 59 5.88 3.04 -3.56
C VAL A 59 7.25 3.19 -2.90
N LEU A 60 7.81 2.11 -2.33
CA LEU A 60 9.17 2.12 -1.80
C LEU A 60 10.23 2.30 -2.88
N GLU A 61 10.04 1.72 -4.07
CA GLU A 61 10.93 1.91 -5.22
C GLU A 61 10.89 3.34 -5.77
N ILE A 62 9.70 3.92 -5.90
CA ILE A 62 9.55 5.33 -6.29
C ILE A 62 10.26 6.22 -5.27
N LYS A 63 10.03 5.97 -3.97
CA LYS A 63 10.65 6.74 -2.89
C LYS A 63 12.18 6.57 -2.81
N SER A 64 12.73 5.42 -3.17
CA SER A 64 14.19 5.22 -3.16
C SER A 64 14.89 5.86 -4.37
N THR A 65 14.15 6.07 -5.46
CA THR A 65 14.63 6.73 -6.68
C THR A 65 14.60 8.26 -6.56
N LEU A 66 13.67 8.79 -5.75
CA LEU A 66 13.55 10.22 -5.41
C LEU A 66 14.60 10.66 -4.37
#